data_AF-A0A6L9S9H6-F1
#
_entry.id   AF-A0A6L9S9H6-F1
#
_cell.length_a   1.000
_cell.length_b   1.000
_cell.length_c   1.000
_cell.angle_alpha   90.00
_cell.angle_beta   90.00
_cell.angle_gamma   90.00
#
_symmetry.space_group_name_H-M   'P 1'
#
loop_
_entity.id
_entity.type
_entity.pdbx_description
1 polymer ?
#
loop_
_entity_poly.entity_id
_entity_poly.type
_entity_poly.pdbx_seq_one_letter_code
_entity_poly.pdbx_strand_id
1 'polypeptide(L)'
;MEKPLVDLDRIRAIEDPADRAAAIGEILVEMPRAANELRLMRQQAVLELREAGWSYAQIASKLGLHRNRVQQIAQGFTSKDRRHATDSDL
;
A
#
# COMPACT_ATOMS: atom_id res chain seq x y z
N MET A 1 -7.72 16.90 -14.19
CA MET A 1 -8.09 16.32 -12.88
C MET A 1 -7.56 14.91 -12.86
N GLU A 2 -6.72 14.57 -11.88
CA GLU A 2 -6.27 13.20 -11.67
C GLU A 2 -7.51 12.36 -11.27
N LYS A 3 -7.77 11.26 -11.98
CA LYS A 3 -8.94 10.43 -11.73
C LYS A 3 -8.71 9.61 -10.46
N PRO A 4 -9.65 9.56 -9.50
CA PRO A 4 -9.47 8.77 -8.30
C PRO A 4 -9.37 7.28 -8.67
N LEU A 5 -8.57 6.53 -7.90
CA LEU A 5 -8.41 5.08 -8.06
C LEU A 5 -9.77 4.34 -7.97
N VAL A 6 -10.69 4.90 -7.19
CA VAL A 6 -12.08 4.44 -7.06
C VAL A 6 -13.02 5.64 -7.23
N ASP A 7 -13.98 5.53 -8.14
CA ASP A 7 -15.02 6.52 -8.36
C ASP A 7 -16.19 6.29 -7.39
N LEU A 8 -16.08 6.87 -6.21
CA LEU A 8 -17.07 6.71 -5.14
C LEU A 8 -18.43 7.31 -5.50
N ASP A 9 -18.45 8.39 -6.29
CA ASP A 9 -19.68 9.06 -6.67
C ASP A 9 -20.47 8.22 -7.69
N ARG A 10 -19.77 7.56 -8.62
CA ARG A 10 -20.40 6.56 -9.49
C ARG A 10 -21.02 5.41 -8.70
N ILE A 11 -20.34 4.90 -7.67
CA ILE A 11 -20.86 3.80 -6.83
C ILE A 11 -22.10 4.26 -6.05
N ARG A 12 -22.06 5.48 -5.49
CA ARG A 12 -23.19 6.08 -4.75
C ARG A 12 -24.41 6.31 -5.64
N ALA A 13 -24.21 6.59 -6.92
CA ALA A 13 -25.28 6.80 -7.89
C ALA A 13 -26.01 5.52 -8.34
N ILE A 14 -25.49 4.33 -8.00
CA ILE A 14 -26.20 3.07 -8.26
C ILE A 14 -27.39 2.97 -7.30
N GLU A 15 -28.62 3.02 -7.81
CA GLU A 15 -29.84 3.02 -6.99
C GLU A 15 -30.09 1.66 -6.33
N ASP A 16 -30.03 0.58 -7.10
CA ASP A 16 -30.27 -0.78 -6.59
C ASP A 16 -29.18 -1.18 -5.58
N PRO A 17 -29.55 -1.51 -4.33
CA PRO A 17 -28.58 -1.95 -3.33
C PRO A 17 -27.82 -3.22 -3.68
N ALA A 18 -28.43 -4.15 -4.44
CA ALA A 18 -27.77 -5.38 -4.88
C ALA A 18 -26.67 -5.07 -5.90
N ASP A 19 -26.98 -4.25 -6.92
CA ASP A 19 -25.99 -3.82 -7.92
C ASP A 19 -24.87 -3.00 -7.30
N ARG A 20 -25.21 -2.13 -6.34
CA ARG A 20 -24.21 -1.34 -5.60
C ARG A 20 -23.29 -2.22 -4.77
N ALA A 21 -23.83 -3.23 -4.09
CA ALA A 21 -23.05 -4.18 -3.31
C ALA A 21 -22.13 -5.04 -4.20
N ALA A 22 -22.61 -5.49 -5.36
CA ALA A 22 -21.81 -6.23 -6.33
C ALA A 22 -20.63 -5.39 -6.83
N ALA A 23 -20.89 -4.15 -7.26
CA ALA A 23 -19.85 -3.23 -7.72
C ALA A 23 -18.79 -2.92 -6.64
N ILE A 24 -19.22 -2.75 -5.38
CA ILE A 24 -18.29 -2.58 -4.25
C ILE A 24 -17.46 -3.86 -4.06
N GLY A 25 -18.07 -5.03 -4.12
CA GLY A 25 -17.42 -6.33 -3.96
C GLY A 25 -16.28 -6.54 -4.96
N GLU A 26 -16.53 -6.27 -6.24
CA GLU A 26 -15.51 -6.36 -7.31
C GLU A 26 -14.28 -5.50 -7.00
N ILE A 27 -14.49 -4.26 -6.55
CA ILE A 27 -13.41 -3.34 -6.21
C ILE A 27 -12.62 -3.85 -5.00
N LEU A 28 -13.33 -4.31 -3.96
CA LEU A 28 -12.70 -4.83 -2.74
C LEU A 28 -11.88 -6.10 -2.98
N VAL A 29 -12.23 -6.92 -3.97
CA VAL A 29 -11.44 -8.09 -4.37
C VAL A 29 -10.11 -7.68 -5.01
N GLU A 30 -10.09 -6.64 -5.85
CA GLU A 30 -8.89 -6.20 -6.55
C GLU A 30 -7.96 -5.33 -5.69
N MET A 31 -8.50 -4.61 -4.71
CA MET A 31 -7.71 -3.71 -3.85
C MET A 31 -6.52 -4.39 -3.14
N PRO A 32 -6.65 -5.58 -2.53
CA PRO A 32 -5.52 -6.29 -1.92
C PRO A 32 -4.40 -6.59 -2.90
N ARG A 33 -4.74 -7.00 -4.13
CA ARG A 33 -3.79 -7.31 -5.19
C ARG A 33 -3.04 -6.06 -5.62
N ALA A 34 -3.76 -5.02 -6.01
CA ALA A 34 -3.16 -3.73 -6.40
C ALA A 34 -2.28 -3.16 -5.27
N ALA A 35 -2.77 -3.22 -4.03
CA ALA A 35 -2.00 -2.76 -2.87
C ALA A 35 -0.72 -3.60 -2.63
N ASN A 36 -0.72 -4.89 -2.95
CA ASN A 36 0.48 -5.72 -2.89
C ASN A 36 1.49 -5.33 -3.96
N GLU A 37 1.06 -5.23 -5.21
CA GLU A 37 1.91 -4.84 -6.34
C GLU A 37 2.55 -3.46 -6.09
N LEU A 38 1.78 -2.48 -5.63
CA LEU A 38 2.29 -1.16 -5.26
C LEU A 38 3.30 -1.20 -4.10
N ARG A 39 3.12 -2.11 -3.13
CA ARG A 39 4.10 -2.29 -2.05
C ARG A 39 5.42 -2.83 -2.57
N LEU A 40 5.38 -3.80 -3.48
CA LEU A 40 6.58 -4.36 -4.11
C LEU A 40 7.31 -3.31 -4.96
N MET A 41 6.58 -2.55 -5.80
CA MET A 41 7.17 -1.45 -6.57
C MET A 41 7.82 -0.40 -5.66
N ARG A 42 7.17 -0.06 -4.54
CA ARG A 42 7.71 0.89 -3.57
C ARG A 42 8.97 0.35 -2.88
N GLN A 43 9.00 -0.93 -2.51
CA GLN A 43 10.19 -1.57 -1.95
C GLN A 43 11.34 -1.50 -2.96
N GLN A 44 11.08 -1.89 -4.21
CA GLN A 44 12.07 -1.88 -5.27
C GLN A 44 12.67 -0.49 -5.48
N ALA A 45 11.84 0.56 -5.56
CA ALA A 45 12.32 1.94 -5.69
C ALA A 45 13.19 2.39 -4.51
N VAL A 46 12.91 1.93 -3.28
CA VAL A 46 13.78 2.20 -2.12
C VAL A 46 15.11 1.46 -2.24
N LEU A 47 15.11 0.22 -2.73
CA LEU A 47 16.33 -0.55 -2.95
C LEU A 47 17.21 0.07 -4.05
N GLU A 48 16.62 0.54 -5.14
CA GLU A 48 17.33 1.26 -6.21
C GLU A 48 18.03 2.52 -5.68
N LEU A 49 17.36 3.29 -4.80
CA LEU A 49 18.00 4.44 -4.14
C LEU A 49 19.17 4.01 -3.24
N ARG A 50 19.06 2.86 -2.57
CA ARG A 50 20.14 2.30 -1.76
C ARG A 50 21.32 1.88 -2.61
N GLU A 51 21.08 1.24 -3.75
CA GLU A 51 22.10 0.87 -4.74
C GLU A 51 22.79 2.11 -5.33
N ALA A 52 22.04 3.20 -5.53
CA ALA A 52 22.58 4.51 -5.92
C ALA A 52 23.37 5.23 -4.79
N GLY A 53 23.61 4.57 -3.66
CA GLY A 53 24.45 5.07 -2.56
C GLY A 53 23.72 5.93 -1.53
N TRP A 54 22.40 6.10 -1.62
CA TRP A 54 21.67 6.94 -0.67
C TRP A 54 21.54 6.23 0.68
N SER A 55 21.82 6.94 1.77
CA SER A 55 21.51 6.49 3.13
C SER A 55 19.99 6.42 3.39
N TYR A 56 19.55 5.56 4.31
CA TYR A 56 18.13 5.56 4.73
C TYR A 56 17.65 6.91 5.26
N ALA A 57 18.54 7.73 5.84
CA ALA A 57 18.20 9.07 6.31
C ALA A 57 17.94 10.04 5.15
N GLN A 58 18.75 9.97 4.09
CA GLN A 58 18.54 10.79 2.87
C GLN A 58 17.23 10.40 2.17
N ILE A 59 16.95 9.09 2.04
CA ILE A 59 15.70 8.61 1.45
C ILE A 59 14.50 9.04 2.32
N ALA A 60 14.61 8.92 3.64
CA ALA A 60 13.58 9.36 4.58
C ALA A 60 13.25 10.85 4.43
N SER A 61 14.28 11.71 4.39
CA SER A 61 14.12 13.14 4.16
C SER A 61 13.46 13.42 2.80
N LYS A 62 13.90 12.72 1.73
CA LYS A 62 13.34 12.89 0.38
C LYS A 62 11.88 12.48 0.27
N LEU A 63 11.47 11.42 0.96
CA LEU A 63 10.11 10.87 0.91
C LEU A 63 9.17 11.46 1.97
N GLY A 64 9.66 12.30 2.89
CA GLY A 64 8.86 12.80 4.01
C GLY A 64 8.45 11.70 4.99
N LEU A 65 9.33 10.70 5.20
CA LEU A 65 9.07 9.55 6.06
C LEU A 65 10.07 9.48 7.21
N HIS A 66 9.73 8.75 8.27
CA HIS A 66 10.71 8.39 9.29
C HIS A 66 11.73 7.37 8.76
N ARG A 67 13.01 7.46 9.18
CA ARG A 67 14.10 6.54 8.79
C ARG A 67 13.72 5.07 8.96
N ASN A 68 13.17 4.71 10.12
CA ASN A 68 12.77 3.32 10.39
C ASN A 68 11.68 2.83 9.44
N ARG A 69 10.81 3.74 8.95
CA ARG A 69 9.78 3.37 7.98
C ARG A 69 10.39 3.03 6.62
N VAL A 70 11.41 3.79 6.19
CA VAL A 70 12.16 3.47 4.97
C VAL A 70 12.88 2.12 5.10
N GLN A 71 13.50 1.86 6.25
CA GLN A 71 14.13 0.57 6.51
C GLN A 71 13.13 -0.60 6.43
N GLN A 72 11.95 -0.46 7.05
CA GLN A 72 10.88 -1.46 6.95
C GLN A 72 10.42 -1.68 5.50
N ILE A 73 10.29 -0.60 4.72
CA ILE A 73 9.93 -0.70 3.30
C ILE A 73 10.99 -1.49 2.54
N ALA A 74 12.28 -1.21 2.74
CA ALA A 74 13.37 -1.93 2.10
C ALA A 74 13.38 -3.43 2.47
N GLN A 75 13.03 -3.76 3.72
CA GLN A 75 12.91 -5.13 4.23
C GLN A 75 11.62 -5.83 3.78
N GLY A 76 10.68 -5.14 3.12
CA GLY A 76 9.40 -5.70 2.69
C GLY A 76 8.39 -5.87 3.84
N PHE A 77 8.65 -5.30 5.01
CA PHE A 77 7.77 -5.47 6.17
C PHE A 77 6.40 -4.82 5.95
N THR A 78 5.37 -5.66 6.06
CA THR A 78 3.97 -5.28 6.03
C THR A 78 3.37 -5.26 7.44
N SER A 79 2.25 -4.57 7.62
CA SER A 79 1.52 -4.57 8.90
C SER A 79 0.89 -5.93 9.24
N LYS A 80 0.84 -6.89 8.31
CA LYS A 80 0.43 -8.27 8.60
C LYS A 80 1.53 -9.02 9.36
N ASP A 81 2.79 -8.74 9.05
CA ASP A 81 3.95 -9.35 9.72
C ASP A 81 4.01 -8.94 11.20
N ARG A 82 3.56 -7.73 11.53
CA ARG A 82 3.43 -7.26 12.92
C ARG A 82 2.38 -8.02 13.74
N ARG A 83 1.30 -8.51 13.11
CA ARG A 83 0.26 -9.29 13.79
C ARG A 83 0.71 -10.73 14.04
N HIS A 84 1.46 -11.31 13.10
CA HIS A 84 1.98 -12.66 13.27
C HIS A 84 3.05 -12.73 14.38
N ALA A 85 3.88 -11.69 14.52
CA ALA A 85 4.86 -11.62 15.60
C ALA A 85 4.25 -11.59 17.00
N THR A 86 3.05 -11.03 17.18
CA THR A 86 2.37 -10.99 18.49
C THR A 86 1.56 -12.25 18.80
N ASP A 87 1.13 -13.00 17.78
CA ASP A 87 0.34 -14.23 17.96
C ASP A 87 1.21 -15.48 18.18
N SER A 88 2.50 -15.46 17.82
CA SER A 88 3.44 -16.57 18.07
C SER A 88 4.05 -16.59 19.47
N ASP A 89 3.83 -15.55 20.27
CA ASP A 89 4.33 -15.41 21.66
C ASP A 89 3.25 -15.73 22.72
N LEU A 90 2.15 -16.41 22.33
CA LEU A 90 1.06 -16.87 23.22
C LEU A 90 0.84 -18.38 23.17
#